data_AF-A0A6J6RZF9-F1
#
_entry.id   AF-A0A6J6RZF9-F1
#
_cell.length_a   1.000
_cell.length_b   1.000
_cell.length_c   1.000
_cell.angle_alpha   90.00
_cell.angle_beta   90.00
_cell.angle_gamma   90.00
#
_symmetry.space_group_name_H-M   'P 1'
#
loop_
_entity.id
_entity.type
_entity.pdbx_description
1 polymer ?
#
loop_
_entity_poly.entity_id
_entity_poly.type
_entity_poly.pdbx_seq_one_letter_code
_entity_poly.pdbx_strand_id
1 'polypeptide(L)'
;MRERQPDRVLETNVEFWAAIILDFAEVPPHLFTSMFTAARTAGWSAHILEEKRTGRLIRPSARYIGKAPRAVESVAGWDSTVEQLHK
;
A
#
# COMPACT_ATOMS: atom_id res chain seq x y z
N MET A 1 17.84 21.10 -4.81
CA MET A 1 16.52 20.73 -4.26
C MET A 1 15.89 21.90 -3.50
N ARG A 2 16.53 22.40 -2.44
CA ARG A 2 16.03 23.55 -1.64
C ARG A 2 15.79 24.84 -2.43
N GLU A 3 16.62 25.13 -3.43
CA GLU A 3 16.43 26.31 -4.32
C GLU A 3 15.19 26.21 -5.23
N ARG A 4 14.71 24.98 -5.52
CA ARG A 4 13.56 24.76 -6.41
C ARG A 4 12.23 24.66 -5.66
N GLN A 5 12.27 24.27 -4.37
CA GLN A 5 11.11 24.15 -3.50
C GLN A 5 11.48 24.63 -2.09
N PRO A 6 11.52 25.96 -1.86
CA PRO A 6 12.04 26.54 -0.63
C PRO A 6 11.15 26.26 0.60
N ASP A 7 9.85 26.09 0.40
CA ASP A 7 8.89 25.84 1.49
C ASP A 7 8.82 24.37 1.94
N ARG A 8 9.56 23.48 1.26
CA ARG A 8 9.56 22.04 1.56
C ARG A 8 10.91 21.62 2.12
N VAL A 9 10.89 21.12 3.36
CA VAL A 9 12.06 20.47 3.96
C VAL A 9 12.29 19.16 3.22
N LEU A 10 13.29 19.15 2.34
CA LEU A 10 13.73 18.02 1.54
C LEU A 10 15.10 17.59 2.04
N GLU A 11 15.12 16.59 2.92
CA GLU A 11 16.34 15.93 3.35
C GLU A 11 16.54 14.63 2.57
N THR A 12 17.79 14.18 2.52
CA THR A 12 18.13 12.89 1.92
C THR A 12 17.55 11.77 2.77
N ASN A 13 16.79 10.88 2.14
CA ASN A 13 16.22 9.72 2.79
C ASN A 13 17.26 8.63 3.05
N VAL A 14 16.95 7.70 3.94
CA VAL A 14 17.85 6.58 4.25
C VAL A 14 18.06 5.68 3.03
N GLU A 15 17.06 5.59 2.14
CA GLU A 15 17.12 4.77 0.93
C GLU A 15 18.25 5.20 -0.02
N PHE A 16 18.58 6.50 -0.08
CA PHE A 16 19.69 7.00 -0.88
C PHE A 16 21.02 6.36 -0.48
N TRP A 17 21.34 6.37 0.81
CA TRP A 17 22.58 5.78 1.31
C TRP A 17 22.52 4.25 1.34
N ALA A 18 21.35 3.67 1.64
CA ALA A 18 21.16 2.22 1.61
C ALA A 18 21.42 1.64 0.21
N ALA A 19 20.99 2.32 -0.86
CA ALA A 19 21.26 1.90 -2.23
C ALA A 19 22.76 1.85 -2.53
N ILE A 20 23.52 2.86 -2.12
CA ILE A 20 24.99 2.90 -2.30
C ILE A 20 25.66 1.76 -1.53
N ILE A 21 25.23 1.49 -0.30
CA ILE A 21 25.79 0.41 0.52
C ILE A 21 25.49 -0.97 -0.08
N LEU A 22 24.26 -1.19 -0.55
CA LEU A 22 23.87 -2.47 -1.16
C LEU A 22 24.53 -2.69 -2.52
N ASP A 23 24.71 -1.63 -3.31
CA ASP A 23 25.48 -1.66 -4.57
C ASP A 23 26.95 -1.99 -4.30
N PHE A 24 27.56 -1.34 -3.29
CA PHE A 24 28.91 -1.67 -2.84
C PHE A 24 29.05 -3.12 -2.36
N ALA A 25 28.00 -3.69 -1.78
CA ALA A 25 27.95 -5.10 -1.38
C ALA A 25 27.60 -6.06 -2.54
N GLU A 26 27.60 -5.58 -3.79
CA GLU A 26 27.31 -6.33 -5.02
C GLU A 26 25.92 -7.00 -5.01
N VAL A 27 24.96 -6.43 -4.26
CA VAL A 27 23.58 -6.91 -4.28
C VAL A 27 22.93 -6.48 -5.59
N PRO A 28 22.33 -7.40 -6.38
CA PRO A 28 21.58 -7.02 -7.56
C PRO A 28 20.46 -6.02 -7.23
N PRO A 29 20.26 -4.92 -8.00
CA PRO A 29 19.28 -3.88 -7.66
C PRO A 29 17.84 -4.38 -7.48
N HIS A 30 17.43 -5.41 -8.23
CA HIS A 30 16.11 -6.02 -8.10
C HIS A 30 15.90 -6.78 -6.77
N LEU A 31 16.97 -7.00 -5.98
CA LEU A 31 16.93 -7.61 -4.66
C LEU A 31 16.97 -6.59 -3.50
N PHE A 32 17.08 -5.29 -3.77
CA PHE A 32 17.14 -4.27 -2.70
C PHE A 32 15.91 -4.31 -1.79
N THR A 33 14.71 -4.45 -2.37
CA THR A 33 13.47 -4.60 -1.61
C THR A 33 13.46 -5.88 -0.77
N SER A 34 14.04 -6.97 -1.27
CA SER A 34 14.16 -8.23 -0.54
C SER A 34 15.09 -8.09 0.67
N MET A 35 16.23 -7.40 0.52
CA MET A 35 17.14 -7.10 1.62
C MET A 35 16.48 -6.22 2.68
N PHE A 36 15.75 -5.19 2.26
CA PHE A 36 14.96 -4.36 3.16
C PHE A 36 13.92 -5.18 3.93
N THR A 37 13.20 -6.05 3.22
CA THR A 37 12.18 -6.95 3.80
C THR A 37 12.80 -7.87 4.83
N ALA A 38 13.94 -8.50 4.52
CA ALA A 38 14.67 -9.35 5.44
C ALA A 38 15.05 -8.61 6.73
N ALA A 39 15.62 -7.40 6.63
CA ALA A 39 15.93 -6.58 7.79
C ALA A 39 14.69 -6.17 8.59
N ARG A 40 13.56 -5.89 7.91
CA ARG A 40 12.33 -5.40 8.55
C ARG A 40 11.53 -6.49 9.28
N THR A 41 11.77 -7.76 8.97
CA THR A 41 11.11 -8.91 9.63
C THR A 41 11.21 -8.86 11.16
N ALA A 42 12.34 -8.41 11.71
CA ALA A 42 12.51 -8.25 13.16
C ALA A 42 11.50 -7.25 13.75
N GLY A 43 11.41 -6.05 13.15
CA GLY A 43 10.48 -5.01 13.60
C GLY A 43 9.02 -5.39 13.40
N TRP A 44 8.68 -6.00 12.26
CA TRP A 44 7.32 -6.49 12.01
C TRP A 44 6.92 -7.57 13.00
N SER A 45 7.81 -8.52 13.30
CA SER A 45 7.52 -9.58 14.28
C SER A 45 7.30 -9.01 15.69
N ALA A 46 8.10 -8.02 16.08
CA ALA A 46 7.93 -7.31 17.36
C ALA A 46 6.56 -6.61 17.42
N HIS A 47 6.22 -5.81 16.40
CA HIS A 47 4.94 -5.11 16.34
C HIS A 47 3.73 -6.06 16.29
N ILE A 48 3.82 -7.18 15.59
CA ILE A 48 2.77 -8.20 15.58
C ILE A 48 2.55 -8.75 17.00
N LEU A 49 3.63 -9.05 17.73
CA LEU A 49 3.54 -9.56 19.10
C LEU A 49 2.99 -8.49 20.07
N GLU A 50 3.38 -7.23 19.91
CA GLU A 50 2.84 -6.11 20.68
C GLU A 50 1.33 -5.95 20.41
N GLU A 51 0.91 -5.89 19.15
CA GLU A 51 -0.51 -5.72 18.80
C GLU A 51 -1.35 -6.90 19.28
N LYS A 52 -0.81 -8.13 19.20
CA LYS A 52 -1.47 -9.33 19.73
C LYS A 52 -1.78 -9.21 21.23
N ARG A 53 -0.95 -8.49 22.00
CA ARG A 53 -1.17 -8.26 23.44
C ARG A 53 -2.22 -7.18 23.70
N THR A 54 -2.42 -6.23 22.79
CA THR A 54 -3.48 -5.21 22.88
C THR A 54 -4.88 -5.84 22.76
N GLY A 55 -5.01 -6.93 21.99
CA GLY A 55 -6.28 -7.66 21.85
C GLY A 55 -7.40 -6.87 21.16
N ARG A 56 -7.04 -5.83 20.39
CA ARG A 56 -7.99 -4.92 19.73
C ARG A 56 -8.05 -5.19 18.23
N LEU A 57 -9.26 -5.29 17.70
CA LEU A 57 -9.47 -5.41 16.25
C LEU A 57 -9.25 -4.06 15.56
N ILE A 58 -8.36 -4.02 14.57
CA ILE A 58 -8.22 -2.89 13.65
C ILE A 58 -9.29 -3.00 12.57
N ARG A 59 -10.38 -2.23 12.69
CA ARG A 59 -11.50 -2.19 11.73
C ARG A 59 -11.85 -0.73 11.37
N PRO A 60 -11.16 -0.12 10.39
CA PRO A 60 -11.55 1.19 9.88
C PRO A 60 -12.90 1.11 9.14
N SER A 61 -13.61 2.24 9.06
CA SER A 61 -14.82 2.40 8.25
C SER A 61 -14.56 3.35 7.09
N ALA A 62 -15.37 3.24 6.03
CA ALA A 62 -15.35 4.15 4.91
C ALA A 62 -16.71 4.82 4.75
N ARG A 63 -16.71 6.07 4.29
CA ARG A 63 -17.93 6.80 3.97
C ARG A 63 -18.30 6.52 2.51
N TYR A 64 -19.47 5.93 2.29
CA TYR A 64 -20.00 5.76 0.94
C TYR A 64 -20.44 7.10 0.36
N ILE A 65 -19.86 7.46 -0.79
CA ILE A 65 -20.21 8.66 -1.59
C ILE A 65 -20.61 8.28 -3.02
N GLY A 66 -20.95 7.00 -3.23
CA GLY A 66 -21.41 6.49 -4.52
C GLY A 66 -22.89 6.81 -4.77
N LYS A 67 -23.43 6.23 -5.84
CA LYS A 67 -24.83 6.43 -6.23
C LYS A 67 -25.78 5.86 -5.18
N ALA A 68 -26.93 6.52 -5.00
CA ALA A 68 -28.04 5.98 -4.20
C ALA A 68 -28.52 4.61 -4.77
N PRO A 69 -29.28 3.82 -3.99
CA PRO A 69 -29.93 2.61 -4.49
C PRO A 69 -30.69 2.91 -5.79
N ARG A 70 -30.49 2.06 -6.79
CA ARG A 70 -31.06 2.24 -8.13
C ARG A 70 -31.47 0.90 -8.71
N ALA A 71 -32.51 0.89 -9.53
CA ALA A 71 -32.99 -0.30 -10.21
C ALA A 71 -31.91 -0.83 -11.17
N VAL A 72 -31.87 -2.14 -11.40
CA VAL A 72 -30.83 -2.78 -12.23
C VAL A 72 -30.87 -2.26 -13.67
N GLU A 73 -32.06 -1.92 -14.15
CA GLU A 73 -32.36 -1.37 -15.47
C GLU A 73 -31.76 0.03 -15.68
N SER A 74 -31.51 0.76 -14.58
CA SER A 74 -30.87 2.08 -14.61
C SER A 74 -29.33 2.01 -14.63
N VAL A 75 -28.77 0.81 -14.64
CA VAL A 75 -27.33 0.59 -14.77
C VAL A 75 -26.97 0.68 -16.25
N ALA A 76 -26.00 1.54 -16.58
CA ALA A 76 -25.50 1.63 -17.95
C ALA A 76 -24.93 0.27 -18.38
N GLY A 77 -25.35 -0.23 -19.54
CA GLY A 77 -25.02 -1.57 -20.03
C GLY A 77 -25.99 -2.68 -19.60
N TRP A 78 -27.12 -2.34 -18.96
CA TRP A 78 -28.19 -3.30 -18.73
C TRP A 78 -28.86 -3.72 -20.05
N ASP A 79 -29.04 -5.02 -20.22
CA ASP A 79 -29.80 -5.64 -21.30
C ASP A 79 -30.68 -6.78 -20.73
N SER A 80 -31.84 -7.03 -21.33
CA SER A 80 -32.78 -8.06 -20.89
C SER A 80 -32.24 -9.49 -21.10
N THR A 81 -31.14 -9.64 -21.84
CA THR A 81 -30.43 -10.90 -22.04
C THR A 81 -29.66 -11.37 -20.79
N VAL A 82 -29.48 -10.52 -19.77
CA VAL A 82 -28.76 -10.87 -18.52
C VAL A 82 -29.42 -12.03 -17.78
N GLU A 83 -30.74 -12.17 -17.84
CA GLU A 83 -31.45 -13.30 -17.23
C GLU A 83 -31.19 -14.64 -17.95
N GLN A 84 -30.74 -14.60 -19.20
CA GLN A 84 -30.45 -15.78 -20.02
C GLN A 84 -29.01 -16.28 -19.82
N LEU A 85 -28.10 -15.43 -19.35
CA LEU A 85 -26.67 -15.75 -19.14
C LEU A 85 -26.39 -16.64 -17.91
N HIS A 86 -27.35 -16.79 -17.01
CA HIS A 86 -27.22 -17.57 -15.76
C HIS A 86 -28.09 -18.84 -15.73
N LYS A 87 -28.54 -19.32 -16.89
CA LYS A 87 -29.11 -20.66 -17.06
C LYS A 87 -28.09 -21.58 -17.73
#